data_AF-A0A257ZSZ8-F1
#
_entry.id   AF-A0A257ZSZ8-F1
#
_cell.length_a   1.000
_cell.length_b   1.000
_cell.length_c   1.000
_cell.angle_alpha   90.00
_cell.angle_beta   90.00
_cell.angle_gamma   90.00
#
_symmetry.space_group_name_H-M   'P 1'
#
loop_
_entity.id
_entity.type
_entity.pdbx_description
1 polymer ?
#
loop_
_entity_poly.entity_id
_entity_poly.type
_entity_poly.pdbx_seq_one_letter_code
_entity_poly.pdbx_strand_id
1 'polypeptide(L)'
;MQLTAFMAMNPERHLDAHKTLFKHLVEGEEDEAERIKTFYDEYFAVLDLSEEFYIETVAWVFQEMRLPLGRLKHRGEVVDCSKITKTAILTVEGERDDICAVGQTAAAHELATKLRPHLRSHHLQPGVGHYGVFSGRKWQNQIYPTVRSVILSME
;
A
#
# COMPACT_ATOMS: atom_id res chain seq x y z
N MET A 1 -15.63 -11.91 4.22
CA MET A 1 -16.00 -10.78 5.12
C MET A 1 -15.27 -9.48 4.78
N GLN A 2 -13.95 -9.49 4.50
CA GLN A 2 -13.21 -8.26 4.17
C GLN A 2 -13.64 -7.55 2.88
N LEU A 3 -13.84 -8.28 1.77
CA LEU A 3 -14.28 -7.66 0.51
C LEU A 3 -15.58 -6.87 0.70
N THR A 4 -16.54 -7.42 1.45
CA THR A 4 -17.79 -6.72 1.78
C THR A 4 -17.57 -5.47 2.60
N ALA A 5 -16.71 -5.54 3.64
CA ALA A 5 -16.38 -4.36 4.45
C ALA A 5 -15.71 -3.26 3.60
N PHE A 6 -14.88 -3.65 2.63
CA PHE A 6 -14.17 -2.73 1.77
C PHE A 6 -15.06 -2.13 0.68
N MET A 7 -15.95 -2.92 0.06
CA MET A 7 -17.00 -2.40 -0.84
C MET A 7 -18.01 -1.48 -0.12
N ALA A 8 -18.15 -1.65 1.19
CA ALA A 8 -18.93 -0.76 2.04
C ALA A 8 -18.19 0.54 2.38
N MET A 9 -16.87 0.62 2.19
CA MET A 9 -16.14 1.88 2.22
C MET A 9 -16.44 2.64 0.91
N ASN A 10 -16.75 3.93 1.01
CA ASN A 10 -17.03 4.79 -0.15
C ASN A 10 -18.07 4.20 -1.16
N PRO A 11 -19.26 3.74 -0.70
CA PRO A 11 -20.21 2.99 -1.53
C PRO A 11 -20.73 3.82 -2.72
N GLU A 12 -20.87 5.14 -2.53
CA GLU A 12 -21.26 6.08 -3.58
C GLU A 12 -20.25 6.09 -4.74
N ARG A 13 -18.95 6.07 -4.43
CA ARG A 13 -17.89 6.05 -5.44
C ARG A 13 -17.94 4.77 -6.28
N HIS A 14 -18.24 3.63 -5.65
CA HIS A 14 -18.40 2.37 -6.36
C HIS A 14 -19.63 2.38 -7.26
N LEU A 15 -20.75 2.90 -6.76
CA LEU A 15 -21.99 3.04 -7.53
C LEU A 15 -21.79 3.93 -8.76
N ASP A 16 -21.15 5.08 -8.59
CA ASP A 16 -20.93 6.02 -9.69
C ASP A 16 -19.97 5.49 -10.75
N ALA A 17 -18.95 4.71 -10.34
CA ALA A 17 -18.08 4.00 -11.28
C ALA A 17 -18.87 2.98 -12.13
N HIS A 18 -19.81 2.25 -11.53
CA HIS A 18 -20.66 1.29 -12.27
C HIS A 18 -21.67 2.00 -13.20
N LYS A 19 -22.24 3.14 -12.78
CA LYS A 19 -23.07 3.97 -13.68
C LYS A 19 -22.26 4.48 -14.87
N THR A 20 -21.03 4.90 -14.62
CA THR A 20 -20.11 5.39 -15.67
C THR A 20 -19.75 4.27 -16.65
N LEU A 21 -19.47 3.07 -16.13
CA LEU A 21 -19.27 1.88 -16.96
C LEU A 21 -20.49 1.61 -17.86
N PHE A 22 -21.70 1.62 -17.30
CA PHE A 22 -22.92 1.43 -18.09
C PHE A 22 -23.05 2.47 -19.21
N LYS A 23 -22.76 3.73 -18.91
CA LYS A 23 -22.79 4.81 -19.89
C LYS A 23 -21.81 4.53 -21.05
N HIS A 24 -20.55 4.23 -20.75
CA HIS A 24 -19.53 3.92 -21.77
C HIS A 24 -19.95 2.75 -22.67
N LEU A 25 -20.56 1.70 -22.09
CA LEU A 25 -21.06 0.56 -22.85
C LEU A 25 -22.20 0.93 -23.80
N VAL A 26 -23.13 1.79 -23.38
CA VAL A 26 -24.25 2.26 -24.22
C VAL A 26 -23.76 3.17 -25.34
N GLU A 27 -22.75 3.99 -25.07
CA GLU A 27 -22.16 4.92 -26.05
C GLU A 27 -21.17 4.25 -27.00
N GLY A 28 -20.80 2.98 -26.78
CA GLY A 28 -19.83 2.25 -27.59
C GLY A 28 -18.37 2.63 -27.31
N GLU A 29 -18.10 3.25 -26.16
CA GLU A 29 -16.77 3.66 -25.72
C GLU A 29 -16.04 2.47 -25.07
N GLU A 30 -15.61 1.52 -25.91
CA GLU A 30 -15.05 0.23 -25.48
C GLU A 30 -13.79 0.37 -24.62
N ASP A 31 -12.86 1.26 -25.00
CA ASP A 31 -11.60 1.48 -24.27
C ASP A 31 -11.84 2.04 -22.86
N GLU A 32 -12.80 2.97 -22.72
CA GLU A 32 -13.21 3.56 -21.45
C GLU A 32 -13.88 2.52 -20.55
N ALA A 33 -14.79 1.73 -21.11
CA ALA A 33 -15.47 0.66 -20.39
C ALA A 33 -14.48 -0.40 -19.91
N GLU A 34 -13.53 -0.79 -20.76
CA GLU A 34 -12.53 -1.81 -20.44
C GLU A 34 -11.64 -1.37 -19.26
N ARG A 35 -11.23 -0.10 -19.20
CA ARG A 35 -10.47 0.42 -18.06
C ARG A 35 -11.19 0.25 -16.72
N ILE A 36 -12.51 0.46 -16.68
CA ILE A 36 -13.29 0.29 -15.45
C ILE A 36 -13.45 -1.21 -15.12
N LYS A 37 -13.68 -2.06 -16.14
CA LYS A 37 -13.77 -3.52 -15.95
C LYS A 37 -12.47 -4.09 -15.40
N THR A 38 -11.34 -3.80 -16.05
CA THR A 38 -10.02 -4.27 -15.61
C THR A 38 -9.74 -3.84 -14.18
N PHE A 39 -10.07 -2.60 -13.81
CA PHE A 39 -9.94 -2.16 -12.42
C PHE A 39 -10.73 -3.04 -11.46
N TYR A 40 -12.01 -3.31 -11.74
CA TYR A 40 -12.84 -4.13 -10.85
C TYR A 40 -12.49 -5.63 -10.88
N ASP A 41 -12.00 -6.14 -11.99
CA ASP A 41 -11.48 -7.51 -12.08
C ASP A 41 -10.27 -7.69 -11.17
N GLU A 42 -9.32 -6.74 -11.20
CA GLU A 42 -8.21 -6.70 -10.25
C GLU A 42 -8.69 -6.45 -8.82
N TYR A 43 -9.67 -5.57 -8.64
CA TYR A 43 -10.20 -5.21 -7.33
C TYR A 43 -10.91 -6.38 -6.63
N PHE A 44 -11.55 -7.27 -7.41
CA PHE A 44 -12.22 -8.47 -6.92
C PHE A 44 -11.33 -9.71 -6.93
N ALA A 45 -10.08 -9.60 -7.39
CA ALA A 45 -9.08 -10.65 -7.28
C ALA A 45 -8.61 -10.80 -5.82
N VAL A 46 -9.41 -11.50 -5.02
CA VAL A 46 -9.14 -11.74 -3.59
C VAL A 46 -8.46 -13.09 -3.36
N LEU A 47 -7.72 -13.18 -2.25
CA LEU A 47 -7.09 -14.39 -1.76
C LEU A 47 -7.64 -14.73 -0.37
N ASP A 48 -8.00 -16.00 -0.15
CA ASP A 48 -8.36 -16.48 1.19
C ASP A 48 -7.12 -16.62 2.07
N LEU A 49 -7.27 -16.24 3.34
CA LEU A 49 -6.23 -16.32 4.36
C LEU A 49 -6.73 -17.22 5.50
N SER A 50 -5.81 -17.91 6.17
CA SER A 50 -6.18 -18.70 7.36
C SER A 50 -6.65 -17.79 8.49
N GLU A 51 -7.52 -18.32 9.35
CA GLU A 51 -8.07 -17.56 10.48
C GLU A 51 -6.97 -17.10 11.43
N GLU A 52 -5.95 -17.94 11.65
CA GLU A 52 -4.85 -17.65 12.57
C GLU A 52 -4.06 -16.47 12.04
N PHE A 53 -3.71 -16.47 10.75
CA PHE A 53 -3.00 -15.36 10.13
C PHE A 53 -3.79 -14.05 10.22
N TYR A 54 -5.10 -14.11 9.95
CA TYR A 54 -5.96 -12.93 9.98
C TYR A 54 -6.13 -12.36 11.39
N ILE A 55 -6.53 -13.18 12.35
CA ILE A 55 -6.77 -12.76 13.73
C ILE A 55 -5.46 -12.32 14.40
N GLU A 56 -4.36 -13.03 14.15
CA GLU A 56 -3.03 -12.63 14.63
C GLU A 56 -2.63 -11.26 14.09
N THR A 57 -2.86 -11.00 12.80
CA THR A 57 -2.55 -9.70 12.19
C THR A 57 -3.39 -8.58 12.84
N VAL A 58 -4.70 -8.78 13.00
CA VAL A 58 -5.58 -7.79 13.66
C VAL A 58 -5.10 -7.50 15.09
N ALA A 59 -4.84 -8.55 15.87
CA ALA A 59 -4.40 -8.39 17.25
C ALA A 59 -3.00 -7.73 17.33
N TRP A 60 -2.01 -8.30 16.65
CA TRP A 60 -0.61 -7.93 16.87
C TRP A 60 -0.20 -6.63 16.17
N VAL A 61 -0.72 -6.38 14.97
CA VAL A 61 -0.34 -5.21 14.17
C VAL A 61 -1.24 -4.02 14.51
N PHE A 62 -2.56 -4.20 14.43
CA PHE A 62 -3.50 -3.09 14.52
C PHE A 62 -3.93 -2.73 15.95
N GLN A 63 -4.13 -3.72 16.82
CA GLN A 63 -4.58 -3.44 18.19
C GLN A 63 -3.42 -3.27 19.18
N GLU A 64 -2.49 -4.21 19.19
CA GLU A 64 -1.41 -4.26 20.19
C GLU A 64 -0.13 -3.55 19.74
N MET A 65 0.02 -3.27 18.43
CA MET A 65 1.17 -2.57 17.84
C MET A 65 2.51 -3.20 18.29
N ARG A 66 2.62 -4.52 18.24
CA ARG A 66 3.73 -5.27 18.87
C ARG A 66 5.10 -4.90 18.31
N LEU A 67 5.22 -4.64 17.01
CA LEU A 67 6.50 -4.31 16.38
C LEU A 67 7.07 -2.96 16.88
N PRO A 68 6.37 -1.82 16.74
CA PRO A 68 6.90 -0.54 17.21
C PRO A 68 7.10 -0.48 18.73
N LEU A 69 6.37 -1.29 19.51
CA LEU A 69 6.54 -1.39 20.95
C LEU A 69 7.64 -2.37 21.41
N GLY A 70 8.37 -3.01 20.48
CA GLY A 70 9.44 -3.96 20.80
C GLY A 70 8.97 -5.26 21.45
N ARG A 71 7.71 -5.65 21.21
CA ARG A 71 7.06 -6.84 21.79
C ARG A 71 6.88 -7.98 20.79
N LEU A 72 7.03 -7.71 19.50
CA LEU A 72 6.90 -8.74 18.46
C LEU A 72 8.03 -9.76 18.60
N LYS A 73 7.69 -11.04 18.63
CA LYS A 73 8.64 -12.14 18.61
C LYS A 73 8.46 -12.98 17.36
N HIS A 74 9.56 -13.42 16.75
CA HIS A 74 9.57 -14.39 15.67
C HIS A 74 10.49 -15.55 16.06
N ARG A 75 9.95 -16.78 16.06
CA ARG A 75 10.69 -18.00 16.47
C ARG A 75 11.37 -17.87 17.85
N GLY A 76 10.69 -17.23 18.80
CA GLY A 76 11.18 -17.02 20.16
C GLY A 76 12.02 -15.75 20.37
N GLU A 77 12.55 -15.16 19.30
CA GLU A 77 13.43 -13.99 19.36
C GLU A 77 12.64 -12.69 19.17
N VAL A 78 12.98 -11.65 19.94
CA VAL A 78 12.37 -10.32 19.78
C VAL A 78 12.85 -9.70 18.47
N VAL A 79 11.93 -9.17 17.68
CA VAL A 79 12.23 -8.46 16.44
C VAL A 79 12.78 -7.07 16.79
N ASP A 80 14.07 -6.84 16.52
CA ASP A 80 14.75 -5.57 16.75
C ASP A 80 15.11 -4.89 15.41
N CYS A 81 14.30 -3.91 15.01
CA CYS A 81 14.51 -3.14 13.78
C CYS A 81 15.82 -2.33 13.79
N SER A 82 16.43 -2.05 14.95
CA SER A 82 17.72 -1.37 15.03
C SER A 82 18.86 -2.18 14.42
N LYS A 83 18.66 -3.48 14.19
CA LYS A 83 19.64 -4.36 13.53
C LYS A 83 19.73 -4.12 12.02
N ILE A 84 18.74 -3.44 11.42
CA ILE A 84 18.78 -3.04 10.01
C ILE A 84 19.80 -1.91 9.85
N THR A 85 21.00 -2.24 9.37
CA THR A 85 22.15 -1.31 9.30
C THR A 85 22.78 -1.20 7.91
N LYS A 86 22.52 -2.18 7.04
CA LYS A 86 23.15 -2.31 5.72
C LYS A 86 22.16 -2.23 4.57
N THR A 87 20.86 -2.39 4.84
CA THR A 87 19.81 -2.41 3.84
C THR A 87 19.18 -1.03 3.74
N ALA A 88 19.15 -0.46 2.53
CA ALA A 88 18.45 0.79 2.30
C ALA A 88 16.95 0.64 2.54
N ILE A 89 16.32 1.67 3.10
CA ILE A 89 14.87 1.76 3.29
C ILE A 89 14.36 2.91 2.44
N LEU A 90 13.48 2.58 1.50
CA LEU A 90 12.66 3.55 0.77
C LEU A 90 11.21 3.40 1.24
N THR A 91 10.64 4.49 1.74
CA THR A 91 9.21 4.57 2.07
C THR A 91 8.50 5.41 1.02
N VAL A 92 7.38 4.93 0.49
CA VAL A 92 6.55 5.63 -0.50
C VAL A 92 5.17 5.86 0.09
N GLU A 93 4.66 7.08 -0.02
CA GLU A 93 3.33 7.46 0.47
C GLU A 93 2.55 8.25 -0.59
N GLY A 94 1.22 8.14 -0.57
CA GLY A 94 0.34 8.95 -1.42
C GLY A 94 -0.30 10.09 -0.62
N GLU A 95 -0.27 11.31 -1.15
CA GLU A 95 -0.88 12.48 -0.50
C GLU A 95 -2.39 12.30 -0.21
N ARG A 96 -3.09 11.52 -1.05
CA ARG A 96 -4.52 11.26 -0.93
C ARG A 96 -4.81 9.81 -0.55
N ASP A 97 -3.84 9.10 0.03
CA ASP A 97 -4.01 7.73 0.51
C ASP A 97 -4.87 7.74 1.78
N ASP A 98 -6.06 7.15 1.69
CA ASP A 98 -7.06 7.03 2.75
C ASP A 98 -6.97 5.69 3.50
N ILE A 99 -6.04 4.81 3.11
CA ILE A 99 -5.81 3.50 3.72
C ILE A 99 -4.55 3.54 4.59
N CYS A 100 -3.44 4.01 4.02
CA CYS A 100 -2.17 4.23 4.69
C CYS A 100 -1.82 5.71 4.63
N ALA A 101 -2.34 6.48 5.59
CA ALA A 101 -2.19 7.93 5.60
C ALA A 101 -0.71 8.38 5.72
N VAL A 102 -0.45 9.59 5.25
CA VAL A 102 0.88 10.22 5.30
C VAL A 102 1.47 10.14 6.72
N GLY A 103 2.73 9.71 6.80
CA GLY A 103 3.49 9.50 8.03
C GLY A 103 3.54 8.04 8.50
N GLN A 104 2.55 7.19 8.14
CA GLN A 104 2.52 5.81 8.62
C GLN A 104 3.67 4.96 8.07
N THR A 105 3.98 5.09 6.77
CA THR A 105 5.09 4.37 6.14
C THR A 105 6.41 5.01 6.54
N ALA A 106 6.47 6.34 6.62
CA ALA A 106 7.65 7.09 7.07
C ALA A 106 8.13 6.68 8.48
N ALA A 107 7.21 6.29 9.38
CA ALA A 107 7.54 5.82 10.71
C ALA A 107 8.48 4.58 10.73
N ALA A 108 8.57 3.81 9.64
CA ALA A 108 9.52 2.71 9.52
C ALA A 108 10.98 3.18 9.70
N HIS A 109 11.30 4.41 9.33
CA HIS A 109 12.63 4.99 9.55
C HIS A 109 12.95 5.10 11.04
N GLU A 110 12.00 5.49 11.88
CA GLU A 110 12.20 5.64 13.33
C GLU A 110 12.49 4.29 14.01
N LEU A 111 11.94 3.19 13.47
CA LEU A 111 12.22 1.84 13.96
C LEU A 111 13.64 1.38 13.65
N ALA A 112 14.17 1.74 12.47
CA ALA A 112 15.52 1.36 12.03
C ALA A 112 16.60 2.31 12.60
N THR A 113 16.66 2.53 13.91
CA THR A 113 17.44 3.61 14.55
C THR A 113 18.93 3.67 14.19
N LYS A 114 19.57 2.53 13.90
CA LYS A 114 21.02 2.47 13.54
C LYS A 114 21.31 2.57 12.05
N LEU A 115 20.27 2.69 11.20
CA LEU A 115 20.47 2.83 9.77
C LEU A 115 21.06 4.21 9.45
N ARG A 116 22.11 4.23 8.63
CA ARG A 116 22.83 5.46 8.26
C ARG A 116 21.91 6.38 7.43
N PRO A 117 21.99 7.72 7.58
CA PRO A 117 21.07 8.63 6.90
C PRO A 117 21.01 8.49 5.37
N HIS A 118 22.14 8.22 4.71
CA HIS A 118 22.20 8.04 3.25
C HIS A 118 21.50 6.75 2.74
N LEU A 119 21.17 5.82 3.64
CA LEU A 119 20.41 4.60 3.33
C LEU A 119 18.90 4.78 3.57
N ARG A 120 18.46 5.99 3.94
CA ARG A 120 17.06 6.32 4.19
C ARG A 120 16.55 7.20 3.07
N SER A 121 15.43 6.81 2.48
CA SER A 121 14.75 7.61 1.49
C SER A 121 13.24 7.59 1.75
N HIS A 122 12.61 8.72 1.52
CA HIS A 122 11.17 8.88 1.66
C HIS A 122 10.63 9.66 0.44
N HIS A 123 9.58 9.14 -0.18
CA HIS A 123 8.93 9.73 -1.35
C HIS A 123 7.43 9.89 -1.06
N LEU A 124 7.01 11.14 -0.80
CA LEU A 124 5.60 11.50 -0.76
C LEU A 124 5.15 11.90 -2.16
N GLN A 125 4.23 11.15 -2.74
CA GLN A 125 3.72 11.37 -4.08
C GLN A 125 2.46 12.27 -4.05
N PRO A 126 2.49 13.46 -4.69
CA PRO A 126 1.32 14.33 -4.75
C PRO A 126 0.20 13.77 -5.64
N GLY A 127 -1.03 13.95 -5.16
CA GLY A 127 -2.28 13.66 -5.87
C GLY A 127 -2.47 12.20 -6.28
N VAL A 128 -1.92 11.24 -5.54
CA VAL A 128 -2.27 9.83 -5.66
C VAL A 128 -2.95 9.36 -4.38
N GLY A 129 -3.96 8.50 -4.53
CA GLY A 129 -4.45 7.68 -3.42
C GLY A 129 -3.70 6.35 -3.36
N HIS A 130 -4.20 5.42 -2.54
CA HIS A 130 -3.53 4.16 -2.23
C HIS A 130 -3.01 3.41 -3.45
N TYR A 131 -3.90 3.01 -4.38
CA TYR A 131 -3.48 2.27 -5.58
C TYR A 131 -2.52 3.04 -6.48
N GLY A 132 -2.57 4.37 -6.47
CA GLY A 132 -1.69 5.19 -7.29
C GLY A 132 -0.23 5.19 -6.84
N VAL A 133 0.06 4.66 -5.64
CA VAL A 133 1.44 4.49 -5.16
C VAL A 133 2.16 3.29 -5.77
N PHE A 134 1.43 2.36 -6.40
CA PHE A 134 1.99 1.14 -7.02
C PHE A 134 1.37 0.76 -8.38
N SER A 135 0.41 1.54 -8.89
CA SER A 135 -0.24 1.29 -10.18
C SER A 135 -0.53 2.57 -10.96
N GLY A 136 -0.75 2.42 -12.27
CA GLY A 136 -1.13 3.49 -13.19
C GLY A 136 0.01 4.42 -13.63
N ARG A 137 -0.38 5.50 -14.34
CA ARG A 137 0.57 6.41 -15.01
C ARG A 137 1.52 7.13 -14.05
N LYS A 138 1.05 7.53 -12.86
CA LYS A 138 1.90 8.21 -11.88
C LYS A 138 2.94 7.27 -11.27
N TRP A 139 2.58 6.02 -11.00
CA TRP A 139 3.55 4.98 -10.64
C TRP A 139 4.62 4.84 -11.72
N GLN A 140 4.22 4.56 -12.96
CA GLN A 140 5.15 4.29 -14.07
C GLN A 140 6.11 5.46 -14.34
N ASN A 141 5.61 6.70 -14.31
CA ASN A 141 6.37 7.87 -14.73
C ASN A 141 7.08 8.62 -13.60
N GLN A 142 6.70 8.41 -12.34
CA GLN A 142 7.21 9.22 -11.22
C GLN A 142 7.75 8.37 -10.07
N ILE A 143 6.97 7.41 -9.58
CA ILE A 143 7.35 6.63 -8.38
C ILE A 143 8.32 5.49 -8.72
N TYR A 144 8.03 4.69 -9.75
CA TYR A 144 8.88 3.60 -10.18
C TYR A 144 10.31 4.04 -10.54
N PRO A 145 10.52 5.17 -11.26
CA PRO A 145 11.86 5.73 -11.45
C PRO A 145 12.61 5.99 -10.14
N THR A 146 11.94 6.48 -9.10
CA THR A 146 12.53 6.66 -7.77
C THR A 146 12.94 5.33 -7.15
N VAL A 147 12.05 4.33 -7.17
CA VAL A 147 12.35 2.96 -6.69
C VAL A 147 13.56 2.39 -7.41
N ARG A 148 13.56 2.44 -8.74
CA ARG A 148 14.65 1.97 -9.59
C ARG A 148 15.96 2.71 -9.29
N SER A 149 15.91 4.02 -9.11
CA SER A 149 17.09 4.82 -8.77
C SER A 149 17.70 4.43 -7.43
N VAL A 150 16.87 4.16 -6.41
CA VAL A 150 17.36 3.70 -5.10
C VAL A 150 18.05 2.36 -5.25
N ILE A 151 17.43 1.40 -5.96
CA ILE A 151 18.04 0.07 -6.19
C ILE A 151 19.40 0.22 -6.89
N LEU A 152 19.48 0.98 -7.98
CA LEU A 152 20.72 1.18 -8.75
C LEU A 152 21.80 1.92 -7.96
N SER A 153 21.42 2.83 -7.04
CA SER A 153 22.39 3.55 -6.21
C SER A 153 23.03 2.69 -5.10
N MET A 154 22.53 1.47 -4.90
CA MET A 154 23.00 0.52 -3.89
C MET A 154 23.84 -0.62 -4.47
N GLU A 155 24.00 -0.68 -5.80
CA GLU A 155 24.99 -1.52 -6.49
C GLU A 155 26.38 -0.87 -6.44
#